data_AF-W1XNM7-F1
#
_entry.id   AF-W1XNM7-F1
#
_cell.length_a   1.000
_cell.length_b   1.000
_cell.length_c   1.000
_cell.angle_alpha   90.00
_cell.angle_beta   90.00
_cell.angle_gamma   90.00
#
_symmetry.space_group_name_H-M   'P 1'
#
loop_
_entity.id
_entity.type
_entity.pdbx_description
1 polymer ?
#
loop_
_entity_poly.entity_id
_entity_poly.type
_entity_poly.pdbx_seq_one_letter_code
_entity_poly.pdbx_strand_id
1 'polypeptide(L)'
;KAGEFDPEKWIASLGITSQKSCECLAETWAYCLQQTQGHPDASLLLWRGVEMVEILSTLSMDIDTLREKYHRFQMSRVWEHIQHR
;
A
#
# COMPACT_ATOMS: atom_id res chain seq x y z
N LYS A 1 -4.89 -21.39 8.70
CA LYS A 1 -5.58 -20.12 8.38
C LYS A 1 -4.56 -19.01 8.58
N ALA A 2 -3.92 -18.54 7.52
CA ALA A 2 -3.03 -17.40 7.62
C ALA A 2 -3.90 -16.17 7.96
N GLY A 3 -3.53 -15.44 9.01
CA GLY A 3 -4.34 -14.40 9.61
C GLY A 3 -4.75 -13.32 8.60
N GLU A 4 -5.94 -12.75 8.78
CA GLU A 4 -6.35 -11.53 8.09
C GLU A 4 -5.23 -10.49 8.17
N PHE A 5 -4.85 -9.95 7.02
CA PHE A 5 -3.94 -8.81 6.98
C PHE A 5 -4.66 -7.62 7.60
N ASP A 6 -4.08 -7.09 8.68
CA ASP A 6 -4.62 -5.97 9.44
C ASP A 6 -3.82 -4.70 9.06
N PRO A 7 -4.36 -3.84 8.19
CA PRO A 7 -3.64 -2.68 7.68
C PRO A 7 -3.31 -1.68 8.79
N GLU A 8 -4.12 -1.58 9.84
CA GLU A 8 -3.87 -0.68 10.97
C GLU A 8 -2.65 -1.16 11.79
N LYS A 9 -2.58 -2.46 12.08
CA LYS A 9 -1.38 -3.04 12.73
C LYS A 9 -0.13 -2.91 11.88
N TRP A 10 -0.26 -3.08 10.57
CA TRP A 10 0.85 -2.93 9.64
C TRP A 10 1.36 -1.49 9.61
N ILE A 11 0.48 -0.50 9.43
CA ILE A 11 0.82 0.93 9.44
C ILE A 11 1.48 1.31 10.77
N ALA A 12 0.96 0.82 11.91
CA ALA A 12 1.56 1.05 13.21
C ALA A 12 2.96 0.43 13.35
N SER A 13 3.20 -0.72 12.70
CA SER A 13 4.49 -1.42 12.71
C SER A 13 5.57 -0.69 11.89
N LEU A 14 5.17 0.19 10.96
CA LEU A 14 6.10 1.02 10.17
C LEU A 14 6.75 2.13 11.01
N GLY A 15 6.31 2.37 12.25
CA GLY A 15 6.90 3.36 13.15
C GLY A 15 6.76 4.80 12.64
N ILE A 16 5.73 5.07 11.82
CA ILE A 16 5.47 6.39 11.25
C ILE A 16 5.09 7.36 12.38
N THR A 17 5.91 8.39 12.61
CA THR A 17 5.68 9.40 13.66
C THR A 17 4.66 10.46 13.27
N SER A 18 4.36 10.59 11.97
CA SER A 18 3.40 11.57 11.45
C SER A 18 2.02 10.96 11.30
N GLN A 19 1.07 11.41 12.13
CA GLN A 19 -0.35 11.01 12.08
C GLN A 19 -0.95 11.15 10.67
N LYS A 20 -0.67 12.27 10.00
CA LYS A 20 -1.14 12.55 8.64
C LYS A 20 -0.62 11.54 7.62
N SER A 21 0.61 11.08 7.79
CA SER A 21 1.21 10.08 6.91
C SER A 21 0.58 8.70 7.12
N CYS A 22 0.25 8.33 8.36
CA CYS A 22 -0.52 7.12 8.66
C CYS A 22 -1.91 7.14 8.03
N GLU A 23 -2.65 8.25 8.18
CA GLU A 23 -3.99 8.43 7.62
C GLU A 23 -3.98 8.33 6.09
N CYS A 24 -3.07 9.01 5.41
CA CYS A 24 -2.95 8.90 3.95
C CYS A 24 -2.53 7.50 3.48
N LEU A 25 -1.70 6.77 4.25
CA LEU A 25 -1.33 5.40 3.90
C LEU A 25 -2.54 4.46 4.02
N ALA A 26 -3.36 4.65 5.07
CA ALA A 26 -4.61 3.92 5.27
C ALA A 26 -5.62 4.22 4.15
N GLU A 27 -5.77 5.49 3.75
CA GLU A 27 -6.60 5.89 2.62
C GLU A 27 -6.13 5.25 1.31
N THR A 28 -4.82 5.26 1.04
CA THR A 28 -4.23 4.65 -0.16
C THR A 28 -4.48 3.14 -0.19
N TRP A 29 -4.31 2.46 0.96
CA TRP A 29 -4.62 1.05 1.10
C TRP A 29 -6.10 0.75 0.82
N ALA A 30 -7.01 1.51 1.45
CA ALA A 30 -8.45 1.36 1.27
C ALA A 30 -8.86 1.58 -0.19
N TYR A 31 -8.27 2.57 -0.86
CA TYR A 31 -8.48 2.82 -2.27
C TYR A 31 -8.01 1.65 -3.13
N CYS A 32 -6.77 1.16 -2.95
CA CYS A 32 -6.28 -0.01 -3.69
C CYS A 32 -7.13 -1.26 -3.45
N LEU A 33 -7.62 -1.47 -2.23
CA LEU A 33 -8.50 -2.58 -1.89
C LEU A 33 -9.84 -2.50 -2.63
N GLN A 34 -10.46 -1.32 -2.69
CA GLN A 34 -11.70 -1.10 -3.45
C GLN A 34 -11.47 -1.27 -4.95
N GLN A 35 -10.39 -0.73 -5.50
CA GLN A 35 -10.12 -0.78 -6.94
C GLN A 35 -9.75 -2.18 -7.44
N THR A 36 -9.15 -3.00 -6.57
CA THR A 36 -8.83 -4.39 -6.90
C THR A 36 -9.95 -5.36 -6.53
N GLN A 37 -11.07 -4.87 -6.00
CA GLN A 37 -12.20 -5.70 -5.60
C GLN A 37 -12.81 -6.40 -6.83
N GLY A 38 -12.93 -7.73 -6.77
CA GLY A 38 -13.38 -8.53 -7.90
C GLY A 38 -12.29 -8.91 -8.92
N HIS A 39 -11.05 -8.47 -8.71
CA HIS A 39 -9.90 -8.91 -9.51
C HIS A 39 -9.39 -10.28 -9.02
N PRO A 40 -9.10 -11.25 -9.92
CA PRO A 40 -8.59 -12.56 -9.52
C PRO A 40 -7.27 -12.48 -8.74
N ASP A 41 -6.44 -11.49 -9.06
CA ASP A 41 -5.14 -11.27 -8.42
C ASP A 41 -5.14 -10.17 -7.35
N ALA A 42 -6.32 -9.77 -6.83
CA ALA A 42 -6.45 -8.66 -5.88
C ALA A 42 -5.51 -8.80 -4.68
N SER A 43 -5.50 -9.98 -4.05
CA SER A 43 -4.64 -10.27 -2.90
C SER A 43 -3.16 -10.14 -3.26
N LEU A 44 -2.75 -10.57 -4.45
CA LEU A 44 -1.35 -10.48 -4.89
C LEU A 44 -0.94 -9.02 -5.12
N LEU A 45 -1.78 -8.23 -5.81
CA LEU A 45 -1.51 -6.82 -6.08
C LEU A 45 -1.37 -6.00 -4.79
N LEU A 46 -2.27 -6.25 -3.84
CA LEU A 46 -2.23 -5.63 -2.51
C LEU A 46 -0.97 -6.03 -1.75
N TRP A 47 -0.61 -7.31 -1.75
CA TRP A 47 0.59 -7.80 -1.06
C TRP A 47 1.89 -7.23 -1.65
N ARG A 48 1.96 -7.08 -2.98
CA ARG A 48 3.09 -6.40 -3.64
C ARG A 48 3.19 -4.92 -3.23
N GLY A 49 2.08 -4.30 -2.89
CA GLY A 49 2.07 -2.96 -2.31
C GLY A 49 2.71 -2.93 -0.92
N VAL A 50 2.27 -3.83 -0.03
CA VAL A 50 2.81 -3.97 1.33
C VAL A 50 4.33 -4.16 1.30
N GLU A 51 4.83 -5.13 0.52
CA GLU A 51 6.28 -5.42 0.40
C GLU A 51 7.07 -4.17 -0.01
N MET A 52 6.53 -3.39 -0.94
CA MET A 52 7.26 -2.23 -1.45
C MET A 52 7.37 -1.13 -0.39
N VAL A 53 6.31 -0.87 0.39
CA VAL A 53 6.39 0.08 1.51
C VAL A 53 7.35 -0.40 2.58
N GLU A 54 7.37 -1.70 2.90
CA GLU A 54 8.28 -2.27 3.89
C GLU A 54 9.75 -2.16 3.47
N ILE A 55 10.04 -2.41 2.19
CA ILE A 55 11.39 -2.21 1.64
C ILE A 55 11.77 -0.73 1.74
N LEU A 56 10.88 0.16 1.31
CA LEU A 56 11.14 1.59 1.30
C LEU A 56 11.26 2.17 2.73
N SER A 57 10.52 1.64 3.72
CA SER A 57 10.64 2.01 5.14
C SER A 57 11.94 1.51 5.76
N THR A 58 12.38 0.30 5.39
CA THR A 58 13.67 -0.26 5.82
C THR A 58 14.84 0.58 5.31
N LEU A 59 14.72 1.16 4.11
CA LEU A 59 15.74 2.03 3.52
C LEU A 59 15.81 3.44 4.17
N SER A 60 15.03 3.71 5.24
CA SER A 60 14.97 5.01 5.93
C SER A 60 14.74 6.18 4.97
N MET A 61 14.06 5.93 3.86
CA MET A 61 13.68 6.98 2.92
C MET A 61 12.68 7.89 3.63
N ASP A 62 12.81 9.20 3.44
CA ASP A 62 11.90 10.17 4.04
C ASP A 62 10.44 9.79 3.75
N ILE A 63 9.61 9.76 4.80
CA ILE A 63 8.27 9.15 4.76
C ILE A 63 7.36 9.84 3.74
N ASP A 64 7.59 11.13 3.46
CA ASP A 64 6.86 11.86 2.43
C ASP A 64 7.28 11.42 1.02
N THR A 65 8.56 11.12 0.81
CA THR A 65 9.08 10.56 -0.45
C THR A 65 8.56 9.14 -0.68
N LEU A 66 8.52 8.37 0.40
CA LEU A 66 8.00 7.01 0.49
C LEU A 66 6.53 6.97 0.07
N ARG A 67 5.72 7.86 0.66
CA ARG A 67 4.31 8.04 0.33
C ARG A 67 4.12 8.41 -1.13
N GLU A 68 4.83 9.43 -1.62
CA GLU A 68 4.61 9.92 -2.98
C GLU A 68 4.95 8.85 -4.03
N LYS A 69 6.07 8.15 -3.83
CA LYS A 69 6.47 7.05 -4.71
C LYS A 69 5.53 5.85 -4.58
N TYR A 70 5.11 5.51 -3.36
CA TYR A 70 4.17 4.43 -3.14
C TYR A 70 2.83 4.70 -3.81
N HIS A 71 2.23 5.86 -3.55
CA HIS A 71 0.99 6.30 -4.16
C HIS A 71 1.09 6.29 -5.69
N ARG A 72 2.14 6.91 -6.24
CA ARG A 72 2.33 7.00 -7.70
C ARG A 72 2.55 5.62 -8.34
N PHE A 73 3.32 4.74 -7.70
CA PHE A 73 3.63 3.42 -8.25
C PHE A 73 2.48 2.42 -8.07
N GLN A 74 1.82 2.38 -6.91
CA GLN A 74 0.62 1.57 -6.70
C GLN A 74 -0.50 2.01 -7.62
N MET A 75 -0.77 3.31 -7.73
CA MET A 75 -1.76 3.79 -8.68
C MET A 75 -1.36 3.42 -10.11
N SER A 76 -0.11 3.63 -10.53
CA SER A 76 0.31 3.26 -11.89
C SER A 76 0.12 1.78 -12.16
N ARG A 77 0.47 0.88 -11.22
CA ARG A 77 0.33 -0.57 -11.42
C ARG A 77 -1.10 -1.05 -11.35
N VAL A 78 -1.89 -0.55 -10.39
CA VAL A 78 -3.32 -0.86 -10.31
C VAL A 78 -4.03 -0.38 -11.58
N TRP A 79 -3.69 0.81 -12.07
CA TRP A 79 -4.28 1.38 -13.28
C TRP A 79 -3.85 0.63 -14.55
N GLU A 80 -2.57 0.27 -14.68
CA GLU A 80 -2.04 -0.51 -15.81
C GLU A 80 -2.63 -1.92 -15.84
N HIS A 81 -2.82 -2.55 -14.68
CA HIS A 81 -3.43 -3.89 -14.58
C HIS A 81 -4.94 -3.87 -14.82
N ILE A 82 -5.64 -2.79 -14.46
CA ILE A 82 -7.07 -2.61 -14.74
C ILE A 82 -7.34 -2.24 -16.21
N GLN A 83 -6.48 -1.45 -16.86
CA GLN A 83 -6.70 -0.97 -18.24
C GLN A 83 -6.22 -1.94 -19.33
N HIS A 84 -5.28 -2.85 -19.05
CA HIS A 84 -4.86 -3.88 -20.01
C HIS A 84 -5.78 -5.11 -20.07
N ARG A 85 -7.03 -5.00 -19.61
CA ARG A 85 -8.07 -6.04 -19.64
C ARG A 85 -9.38 -5.52 -20.23
#